data_AF-A0A957K7N3-F1
#
_entry.id   AF-A0A957K7N3-F1
#
_cell.length_a   1.000
_cell.length_b   1.000
_cell.length_c   1.000
_cell.angle_alpha   90.00
_cell.angle_beta   90.00
_cell.angle_gamma   90.00
#
_symmetry.space_group_name_H-M   'P 1'
#
loop_
_entity.id
_entity.type
_entity.pdbx_description
1 polymer ?
#
loop_
_entity_poly.entity_id
_entity_poly.type
_entity_poly.pdbx_seq_one_letter_code
_entity_poly.pdbx_strand_id
1 'polypeptide(L)'
;MTKESRRPGSWRRLFMLSLALVLVACGSPDAPPPTATLPAGAAAATATNTPATQQPAPTSATSPTELPAPVVATDTPSAIDTTALPPTEAPAAPHPIADIYGLNGFAADVNPLTGLVVSNPAVLNRRPLAIKISNYPPIVRPQSGLGSADLVFEHYAEGGVTRFTAVFYTNDANPVGSVRSGRLIDLEIPRMYDAAFAYSGSSGPVQQMIRDSVFFDRVISPDFGHAGFFRVEDPSKPFEHTLFTGTDLLRFQLDSRGQNVPPNYPVTMSFSQTPPAGTPVNSIEVRYRATNAYWQYNAATGRYARWSDGVVHSDANTGAQLAFRNVIV
;
A
#
# COMPACT_ATOMS: atom_id res chain seq x y z
N MET A 1 11.20 -67.90 -4.66
CA MET A 1 12.10 -68.79 -5.43
C MET A 1 11.25 -69.84 -6.14
N THR A 2 11.71 -70.31 -7.31
CA THR A 2 11.07 -71.15 -8.37
C THR A 2 10.05 -70.40 -9.26
N LYS A 3 10.46 -69.85 -10.42
CA LYS A 3 10.59 -70.44 -11.80
C LYS A 3 9.23 -70.90 -12.39
N GLU A 4 8.85 -70.78 -13.66
CA GLU A 4 9.12 -69.97 -14.88
C GLU A 4 8.24 -70.60 -16.00
N SER A 5 8.05 -69.91 -17.15
CA SER A 5 7.58 -70.37 -18.48
C SER A 5 6.06 -70.26 -18.80
N ARG A 6 5.61 -69.33 -19.67
CA ARG A 6 5.55 -69.31 -21.17
C ARG A 6 4.58 -70.40 -21.72
N ARG A 7 3.63 -70.22 -22.65
CA ARG A 7 3.37 -69.24 -23.74
C ARG A 7 1.95 -69.52 -24.38
N PRO A 8 1.53 -68.96 -25.55
CA PRO A 8 0.21 -68.30 -25.74
C PRO A 8 -0.79 -69.03 -26.67
N GLY A 9 -2.01 -68.49 -26.79
CA GLY A 9 -3.01 -68.87 -27.80
C GLY A 9 -3.61 -67.66 -28.53
N SER A 10 -3.17 -67.42 -29.75
CA SER A 10 -3.77 -66.50 -30.73
C SER A 10 -4.84 -67.22 -31.55
N TRP A 11 -6.02 -66.63 -31.77
CA TRP A 11 -6.92 -67.07 -32.84
C TRP A 11 -7.17 -65.94 -33.85
N ARG A 12 -6.69 -66.17 -35.07
CA ARG A 12 -6.98 -65.43 -36.30
C ARG A 12 -8.28 -65.96 -36.93
N ARG A 13 -9.14 -65.05 -37.42
CA ARG A 13 -9.90 -65.05 -38.70
C ARG A 13 -10.29 -63.57 -38.93
N LEU A 14 -9.85 -62.77 -39.90
CA LEU A 14 -9.66 -62.85 -41.35
C LEU A 14 -10.94 -63.20 -42.13
N PHE A 15 -11.56 -62.19 -42.79
CA PHE A 15 -11.81 -62.08 -44.25
C PHE A 15 -12.72 -60.86 -44.55
N MET A 16 -12.18 -59.83 -45.22
CA MET A 16 -12.47 -59.32 -46.58
C MET A 16 -13.82 -58.59 -46.75
N LEU A 17 -13.91 -57.27 -47.05
CA LEU A 17 -13.36 -56.44 -48.15
C LEU A 17 -14.20 -56.50 -49.42
N SER A 18 -14.95 -55.42 -49.71
CA SER A 18 -15.25 -54.84 -51.04
C SER A 18 -16.48 -53.92 -50.95
N LEU A 19 -16.70 -52.86 -51.73
CA LEU A 19 -15.94 -51.90 -52.53
C LEU A 19 -17.04 -51.05 -53.21
N ALA A 20 -16.92 -49.72 -53.10
CA ALA A 20 -17.42 -48.65 -53.96
C ALA A 20 -18.74 -48.76 -54.76
N LEU A 21 -19.57 -47.71 -54.67
CA LEU A 21 -20.10 -47.06 -55.87
C LEU A 21 -20.14 -45.54 -55.70
N VAL A 22 -19.52 -44.88 -56.67
CA VAL A 22 -19.46 -43.44 -56.92
C VAL A 22 -20.67 -43.03 -57.75
N LEU A 23 -21.28 -41.87 -57.45
CA LEU A 23 -22.03 -41.08 -58.43
C LEU A 23 -21.60 -39.62 -58.33
N VAL A 24 -21.13 -39.13 -59.47
CA VAL A 24 -20.68 -37.78 -59.79
C VAL A 24 -21.89 -36.92 -60.14
N ALA A 25 -21.90 -35.66 -59.70
CA ALA A 25 -22.55 -34.58 -60.44
C ALA A 25 -21.68 -33.30 -60.34
N CYS A 26 -21.29 -32.81 -61.52
CA CYS A 26 -20.47 -31.61 -61.76
C CYS A 26 -21.29 -30.31 -61.69
N GLY A 27 -20.62 -29.17 -61.45
CA GLY A 27 -21.14 -27.85 -61.83
C GLY A 27 -20.55 -26.68 -61.03
N SER A 28 -19.53 -26.03 -61.60
CA SER A 28 -18.64 -24.96 -61.10
C SER A 28 -19.28 -23.56 -60.91
N PRO A 29 -18.53 -22.45 -60.78
CA PRO A 29 -17.84 -21.92 -59.59
C PRO A 29 -18.27 -20.45 -59.27
N ASP A 30 -17.59 -19.82 -58.31
CA ASP A 30 -17.58 -18.37 -58.03
C ASP A 30 -18.80 -17.73 -57.35
N ALA A 31 -18.76 -17.69 -56.02
CA ALA A 31 -19.27 -16.58 -55.23
C ALA A 31 -18.32 -16.31 -54.06
N PRO A 32 -17.79 -15.08 -53.89
CA PRO A 32 -16.90 -14.76 -52.79
C PRO A 32 -17.66 -14.76 -51.45
N PRO A 33 -17.00 -15.06 -50.32
CA PRO A 33 -17.63 -14.93 -49.01
C PRO A 33 -18.01 -13.46 -48.74
N PRO A 34 -19.08 -13.18 -47.98
CA PRO A 34 -19.55 -11.82 -47.75
C PRO A 34 -18.50 -10.99 -47.04
N THR A 35 -18.10 -9.89 -47.69
CA THR A 35 -17.29 -8.81 -47.12
C THR A 35 -18.03 -8.20 -45.94
N ALA A 36 -17.59 -8.49 -44.73
CA ALA A 36 -17.93 -7.70 -43.57
C ALA A 36 -17.23 -6.34 -43.70
N THR A 37 -18.01 -5.32 -43.96
CA THR A 37 -17.60 -3.91 -43.99
C THR A 37 -17.05 -3.54 -42.61
N LEU A 38 -15.74 -3.32 -42.52
CA LEU A 38 -15.11 -2.67 -41.37
C LEU A 38 -15.57 -1.20 -41.33
N PRO A 39 -16.16 -0.71 -40.24
CA PRO A 39 -16.25 0.73 -40.05
C PRO A 39 -14.84 1.26 -39.80
N ALA A 40 -14.40 2.14 -40.70
CA ALA A 40 -13.22 2.95 -40.50
C ALA A 40 -13.42 3.90 -39.31
N GLY A 41 -12.41 4.00 -38.45
CA GLY A 41 -12.26 5.11 -37.51
C GLY A 41 -12.64 4.82 -36.06
N ALA A 42 -11.78 4.08 -35.35
CA ALA A 42 -11.65 4.23 -33.91
C ALA A 42 -10.17 4.04 -33.54
N ALA A 43 -9.41 5.14 -33.61
CA ALA A 43 -8.08 5.18 -33.01
C ALA A 43 -8.22 4.90 -31.51
N ALA A 44 -7.40 3.98 -31.01
CA ALA A 44 -7.29 3.68 -29.59
C ALA A 44 -6.95 4.98 -28.82
N ALA A 45 -7.94 5.51 -28.11
CA ALA A 45 -7.74 6.61 -27.18
C ALA A 45 -6.99 6.06 -25.95
N THR A 46 -5.67 6.25 -25.95
CA THR A 46 -4.87 6.13 -24.74
C THR A 46 -5.24 7.32 -23.86
N ALA A 47 -6.13 7.11 -22.89
CA ALA A 47 -6.58 8.16 -21.98
C ALA A 47 -5.47 8.48 -20.96
N THR A 48 -4.49 9.30 -21.39
CA THR A 48 -3.54 9.95 -20.50
C THR A 48 -4.20 11.21 -19.94
N ASN A 49 -4.82 11.10 -18.75
CA ASN A 49 -5.37 12.25 -18.05
C ASN A 49 -4.26 13.01 -17.31
N THR A 50 -3.56 13.88 -18.04
CA THR A 50 -2.73 14.95 -17.49
C THR A 50 -3.59 16.21 -17.36
N PRO A 51 -3.79 16.78 -16.17
CA PRO A 51 -4.47 18.07 -16.05
C PRO A 51 -3.64 19.18 -16.69
N ALA A 52 -4.24 19.93 -17.60
CA ALA A 52 -3.67 21.13 -18.18
C ALA A 52 -3.47 22.21 -17.10
N THR A 53 -2.23 22.64 -16.90
CA THR A 53 -1.90 23.84 -16.13
C THR A 53 -2.26 25.07 -16.93
N GLN A 54 -3.28 25.82 -16.49
CA GLN A 54 -3.47 27.20 -16.92
C GLN A 54 -2.45 28.09 -16.20
N GLN A 55 -1.65 28.79 -17.00
CA GLN A 55 -0.64 29.76 -16.58
C GLN A 55 -1.32 31.09 -16.22
N PRO A 56 -1.12 31.65 -15.01
CA PRO A 56 -1.54 33.02 -14.73
C PRO A 56 -0.63 34.05 -15.41
N ALA A 57 -1.23 35.14 -15.87
CA ALA A 57 -0.56 36.31 -16.47
C ALA A 57 0.36 37.04 -15.47
N PRO A 58 1.42 37.73 -15.94
CA PRO A 58 2.37 38.41 -15.06
C PRO A 58 1.73 39.66 -14.46
N THR A 59 1.81 39.80 -13.13
CA THR A 59 1.45 41.04 -12.44
C THR A 59 2.73 41.84 -12.16
N SER A 60 2.72 43.11 -12.57
CA SER A 60 3.83 44.05 -12.43
C SER A 60 4.21 44.28 -10.97
N ALA A 61 5.50 44.16 -10.65
CA ALA A 61 6.07 44.47 -9.35
C ALA A 61 6.25 46.00 -9.20
N THR A 62 5.74 46.55 -8.10
CA THR A 62 6.09 47.90 -7.63
C THR A 62 7.29 47.87 -6.69
N SER A 63 8.13 48.90 -6.79
CA SER A 63 9.38 49.18 -6.08
C SER A 63 9.43 48.86 -4.57
N PRO A 64 10.62 48.54 -4.03
CA PRO A 64 10.84 48.41 -2.60
C PRO A 64 10.88 49.78 -1.92
N THR A 65 10.16 49.90 -0.81
CA THR A 65 10.28 51.01 0.14
C THR A 65 11.60 50.91 0.90
N GLU A 66 12.34 52.01 0.93
CA GLU A 66 13.62 52.21 1.60
C GLU A 66 13.50 52.00 3.12
N LEU A 67 14.44 51.22 3.68
CA LEU A 67 14.57 50.96 5.12
C LEU A 67 15.28 52.17 5.77
N PRO A 68 14.78 52.75 6.87
CA PRO A 68 15.50 53.84 7.54
C PRO A 68 16.77 53.34 8.24
N ALA A 69 17.80 54.19 8.21
CA ALA A 69 19.12 53.97 8.79
C ALA A 69 19.09 53.74 10.31
N PRO A 70 20.05 52.98 10.88
CA PRO A 70 20.10 52.72 12.31
C PRO A 70 20.55 53.97 13.09
N VAL A 71 19.79 54.31 14.13
CA VAL A 71 20.14 55.35 15.10
C VAL A 71 21.14 54.76 16.09
N VAL A 72 22.33 55.36 16.17
CA VAL A 72 23.36 55.02 17.16
C VAL A 72 22.96 55.61 18.50
N ALA A 73 22.46 54.78 19.42
CA ALA A 73 22.31 55.14 20.82
C ALA A 73 23.64 54.89 21.56
N THR A 74 24.17 55.94 22.19
CA THR A 74 25.39 55.89 23.00
C THR A 74 24.96 55.77 24.46
N ASP A 75 24.79 54.54 24.95
CA ASP A 75 24.55 54.31 26.38
C ASP A 75 25.86 53.92 27.07
N THR A 76 26.24 54.78 28.01
CA THR A 76 27.35 54.57 28.94
C THR A 76 26.90 53.56 30.00
N PRO A 77 27.61 52.44 30.23
CA PRO A 77 27.18 51.49 31.24
C PRO A 77 27.47 52.03 32.64
N SER A 78 26.39 52.26 33.42
CA SER A 78 26.48 52.36 34.88
C SER A 78 26.80 50.99 35.46
N ALA A 79 27.71 50.97 36.44
CA ALA A 79 28.09 49.77 37.17
C ALA A 79 26.85 49.13 37.83
N ILE A 80 26.54 47.91 37.41
CA ILE A 80 25.47 47.08 37.99
C ILE A 80 26.10 46.27 39.13
N ASP A 81 25.46 46.38 40.28
CA ASP A 81 25.76 45.67 41.52
C ASP A 81 25.79 44.15 41.28
N THR A 82 26.88 43.50 41.68
CA THR A 82 27.12 42.07 41.45
C THR A 82 26.30 41.25 42.44
N THR A 83 25.04 41.00 42.09
CA THR A 83 24.27 39.91 42.72
C THR A 83 24.62 38.63 41.99
N ALA A 84 25.16 37.64 42.71
CA ALA A 84 25.61 36.37 42.17
C ALA A 84 24.52 35.68 41.33
N LEU A 85 24.85 35.34 40.08
CA LEU A 85 24.00 34.52 39.22
C LEU A 85 23.71 33.17 39.91
N PRO A 86 22.47 32.65 39.85
CA PRO A 86 22.23 31.26 40.21
C PRO A 86 23.09 30.36 39.32
N PRO A 87 23.59 29.22 39.83
CA PRO A 87 24.48 28.36 39.05
C PRO A 87 23.81 27.96 37.74
N THR A 88 24.49 28.24 36.64
CA THR A 88 24.18 27.67 35.32
C THR A 88 24.14 26.16 35.46
N GLU A 89 22.95 25.58 35.28
CA GLU A 89 22.76 24.14 35.26
C GLU A 89 23.62 23.57 34.13
N ALA A 90 24.57 22.71 34.49
CA ALA A 90 25.40 22.00 33.52
C ALA A 90 24.49 21.24 32.53
N PRO A 91 24.89 21.07 31.25
CA PRO A 91 24.12 20.24 30.34
C PRO A 91 23.91 18.87 30.99
N ALA A 92 22.64 18.49 31.18
CA ALA A 92 22.30 17.20 31.74
C ALA A 92 23.04 16.12 30.95
N ALA A 93 23.82 15.29 31.66
CA ALA A 93 24.46 14.14 31.07
C ALA A 93 23.39 13.29 30.36
N PRO A 94 23.66 12.74 29.16
CA PRO A 94 22.69 11.89 28.48
C PRO A 94 22.31 10.74 29.41
N HIS A 95 21.03 10.67 29.76
CA HIS A 95 20.50 9.51 30.47
C HIS A 95 20.81 8.27 29.63
N PRO A 96 21.37 7.20 30.22
CA PRO A 96 21.58 5.96 29.51
C PRO A 96 20.22 5.47 28.99
N ILE A 97 20.13 5.29 27.68
CA ILE A 97 18.93 4.83 26.98
C ILE A 97 18.75 3.33 27.29
N ALA A 98 18.20 3.01 28.46
CA ALA A 98 18.07 1.64 28.95
C ALA A 98 16.85 0.88 28.40
N ASP A 99 15.90 1.56 27.74
CA ASP A 99 14.58 0.97 27.43
C ASP A 99 14.25 0.86 25.93
N ILE A 100 15.24 0.95 25.03
CA ILE A 100 14.99 0.65 23.61
C ILE A 100 14.99 -0.87 23.40
N TYR A 101 13.80 -1.41 23.15
CA TYR A 101 13.58 -2.80 22.78
C TYR A 101 13.59 -2.98 21.25
N GLY A 102 14.06 -4.15 20.77
CA GLY A 102 14.10 -4.50 19.35
C GLY A 102 15.44 -4.27 18.65
N LEU A 103 16.41 -3.59 19.26
CA LEU A 103 17.74 -3.37 18.67
C LEU A 103 18.57 -4.66 18.53
N ASN A 104 18.34 -5.65 19.41
CA ASN A 104 18.98 -6.96 19.40
C ASN A 104 18.03 -8.07 18.90
N GLY A 105 16.98 -7.69 18.16
CA GLY A 105 15.90 -8.58 17.79
C GLY A 105 14.78 -8.67 18.84
N PHE A 106 13.77 -9.47 18.49
CA PHE A 106 12.53 -9.63 19.24
C PHE A 106 12.39 -11.06 19.77
N ALA A 107 11.69 -11.22 20.89
CA ALA A 107 11.22 -12.54 21.33
C ALA A 107 10.35 -13.20 20.25
N ALA A 108 10.34 -14.55 20.22
CA ALA A 108 9.69 -15.32 19.15
C ALA A 108 8.17 -15.15 19.08
N ASP A 109 7.56 -14.62 20.13
CA ASP A 109 6.12 -14.31 20.25
C ASP A 109 5.83 -12.81 20.12
N VAL A 110 6.79 -11.99 19.68
CA VAL A 110 6.59 -10.55 19.52
C VAL A 110 6.56 -10.16 18.04
N ASN A 111 5.56 -9.36 17.68
CA ASN A 111 5.50 -8.74 16.36
C ASN A 111 6.61 -7.67 16.22
N PRO A 112 7.61 -7.86 15.35
CA PRO A 112 8.71 -6.91 15.17
C PRO A 112 8.27 -5.58 14.53
N LEU A 113 7.06 -5.48 13.99
CA LEU A 113 6.50 -4.24 13.41
C LEU A 113 5.74 -3.39 14.42
N THR A 114 5.34 -3.95 15.57
CA THR A 114 4.53 -3.23 16.58
C THR A 114 5.11 -3.29 17.99
N GLY A 115 6.04 -4.20 18.25
CA GLY A 115 6.60 -4.45 19.57
C GLY A 115 5.63 -5.16 20.52
N LEU A 116 4.48 -5.63 20.02
CA LEU A 116 3.45 -6.27 20.82
C LEU A 116 3.55 -7.80 20.78
N VAL A 117 3.31 -8.44 21.93
CA VAL A 117 3.18 -9.90 22.03
C VAL A 117 1.95 -10.36 21.26
N VAL A 118 2.10 -11.42 20.46
CA VAL A 118 0.99 -12.09 19.79
C VAL A 118 0.51 -13.27 20.63
N SER A 119 -0.81 -13.49 20.68
CA SER A 119 -1.38 -14.62 21.41
C SER A 119 -1.07 -15.97 20.76
N ASN A 120 -0.90 -16.00 19.44
CA ASN A 120 -0.52 -17.18 18.67
C ASN A 120 0.76 -16.90 17.87
N PRO A 121 1.95 -17.33 18.35
CA PRO A 121 3.22 -17.09 17.64
C PRO A 121 3.28 -17.64 16.22
N ALA A 122 2.42 -18.63 15.86
CA ALA A 122 2.39 -19.16 14.49
C ALA A 122 2.02 -18.09 13.45
N VAL A 123 1.35 -16.99 13.83
CA VAL A 123 1.06 -15.87 12.92
C VAL A 123 2.32 -15.11 12.50
N LEU A 124 3.45 -15.29 13.18
CA LEU A 124 4.74 -14.72 12.79
C LEU A 124 5.49 -15.59 11.78
N ASN A 125 4.95 -16.78 11.44
CA ASN A 125 5.53 -17.64 10.41
C ASN A 125 5.00 -17.37 8.99
N ARG A 126 4.23 -16.28 8.82
CA ARG A 126 3.60 -15.89 7.56
C ARG A 126 4.24 -14.62 7.02
N ARG A 127 4.01 -14.31 5.74
CA ARG A 127 4.55 -13.09 5.16
C ARG A 127 3.63 -11.89 5.47
N PRO A 128 4.17 -10.70 5.78
CA PRO A 128 3.38 -9.47 5.81
C PRO A 128 2.74 -9.15 4.46
N LEU A 129 1.60 -8.47 4.47
CA LEU A 129 0.89 -8.01 3.29
C LEU A 129 0.89 -6.48 3.26
N ALA A 130 1.45 -5.86 2.23
CA ALA A 130 1.28 -4.44 1.93
C ALA A 130 0.14 -4.29 0.91
N ILE A 131 -0.96 -3.66 1.32
CA ILE A 131 -2.16 -3.51 0.49
C ILE A 131 -2.36 -2.03 0.16
N LYS A 132 -2.46 -1.72 -1.14
CA LYS A 132 -2.70 -0.36 -1.63
C LYS A 132 -4.18 -0.01 -1.54
N ILE A 133 -4.52 1.06 -0.82
CA ILE A 133 -5.92 1.43 -0.51
C ILE A 133 -6.21 2.88 -0.94
N SER A 134 -7.40 3.11 -1.50
CA SER A 134 -7.88 4.44 -1.89
C SER A 134 -8.08 5.35 -0.68
N ASN A 135 -7.72 6.63 -0.79
CA ASN A 135 -8.13 7.66 0.17
C ASN A 135 -8.91 8.83 -0.44
N TYR A 136 -9.05 8.85 -1.77
CA TYR A 136 -9.77 9.88 -2.50
C TYR A 136 -10.59 9.25 -3.64
N PRO A 137 -11.75 9.83 -4.05
CA PRO A 137 -12.43 10.98 -3.45
C PRO A 137 -13.05 10.65 -2.09
N PRO A 138 -13.54 11.65 -1.32
CA PRO A 138 -14.08 11.41 0.02
C PRO A 138 -15.12 10.29 0.13
N ILE A 139 -15.86 9.99 -0.95
CA ILE A 139 -16.85 8.91 -1.03
C ILE A 139 -16.25 7.49 -0.81
N VAL A 140 -14.93 7.33 -0.89
CA VAL A 140 -14.27 6.04 -0.61
C VAL A 140 -14.06 5.79 0.88
N ARG A 141 -14.33 6.79 1.72
CA ARG A 141 -14.23 6.71 3.17
C ARG A 141 -15.60 6.38 3.78
N PRO A 142 -15.64 5.65 4.91
CA PRO A 142 -14.52 4.97 5.55
C PRO A 142 -14.01 3.78 4.71
N GLN A 143 -12.70 3.53 4.75
CA GLN A 143 -12.10 2.33 4.17
C GLN A 143 -12.35 1.11 5.05
N SER A 144 -12.29 -0.07 4.45
CA SER A 144 -12.33 -1.34 5.15
C SER A 144 -10.94 -1.82 5.52
N GLY A 145 -10.74 -2.18 6.79
CA GLY A 145 -9.58 -2.95 7.27
C GLY A 145 -8.39 -2.13 7.77
N LEU A 146 -8.37 -0.80 7.61
CA LEU A 146 -7.26 0.04 8.09
C LEU A 146 -7.00 -0.09 9.60
N GLY A 147 -8.04 -0.28 10.40
CA GLY A 147 -7.94 -0.43 11.86
C GLY A 147 -7.31 -1.76 12.30
N SER A 148 -7.18 -2.72 11.37
CA SER A 148 -6.48 -4.00 11.61
C SER A 148 -5.07 -4.00 11.04
N ALA A 149 -4.61 -2.93 10.40
CA ALA A 149 -3.25 -2.86 9.88
C ALA A 149 -2.25 -2.62 11.02
N ASP A 150 -1.09 -3.29 10.96
CA ASP A 150 0.00 -3.08 11.91
C ASP A 150 0.73 -1.74 11.63
N LEU A 151 0.79 -1.35 10.35
CA LEU A 151 1.32 -0.05 9.90
C LEU A 151 0.43 0.54 8.79
N VAL A 152 0.28 1.85 8.75
CA VAL A 152 -0.42 2.56 7.68
C VAL A 152 0.42 3.73 7.20
N PHE A 153 0.78 3.73 5.92
CA PHE A 153 1.48 4.83 5.26
C PHE A 153 0.50 5.65 4.45
N GLU A 154 0.35 6.94 4.74
CA GLU A 154 -0.32 7.88 3.85
C GLU A 154 0.71 8.62 3.01
N HIS A 155 0.52 8.66 1.70
CA HIS A 155 1.44 9.37 0.81
C HIS A 155 0.72 9.93 -0.41
N TYR A 156 1.36 10.87 -1.08
CA TYR A 156 0.85 11.44 -2.32
C TYR A 156 0.70 10.39 -3.43
N ALA A 157 -0.29 10.64 -4.27
CA ALA A 157 -0.58 10.02 -5.54
C ALA A 157 -0.71 11.12 -6.62
N GLU A 158 -1.17 10.78 -7.83
CA GLU A 158 -1.36 11.75 -8.91
C GLU A 158 -2.41 12.80 -8.56
N GLY A 159 -2.24 14.00 -9.11
CA GLY A 159 -3.20 15.09 -8.94
C GLY A 159 -3.16 15.74 -7.54
N GLY A 160 -2.27 15.29 -6.64
CA GLY A 160 -2.16 15.82 -5.28
C GLY A 160 -3.15 15.19 -4.29
N VAL A 161 -3.78 14.07 -4.66
CA VAL A 161 -4.56 13.24 -3.74
C VAL A 161 -3.64 12.30 -2.97
N THR A 162 -4.11 11.70 -1.88
CA THR A 162 -3.37 10.67 -1.14
C THR A 162 -3.95 9.28 -1.34
N ARG A 163 -3.14 8.27 -1.04
CA ARG A 163 -3.54 6.86 -0.90
C ARG A 163 -2.83 6.28 0.32
N PHE A 164 -3.34 5.14 0.79
CA PHE A 164 -2.68 4.39 1.84
C PHE A 164 -1.95 3.18 1.29
N THR A 165 -0.82 2.84 1.90
CA THR A 165 -0.27 1.48 1.87
C THR A 165 -0.35 0.93 3.29
N ALA A 166 -1.24 -0.04 3.51
CA ALA A 166 -1.47 -0.65 4.81
C ALA A 166 -0.73 -1.98 4.90
N VAL A 167 0.09 -2.17 5.95
CA VAL A 167 0.85 -3.40 6.19
C VAL A 167 0.14 -4.24 7.25
N PHE A 168 -0.26 -5.45 6.87
CA PHE A 168 -0.90 -6.44 7.73
C PHE A 168 0.08 -7.59 7.96
N TYR A 169 0.47 -7.82 9.20
CA TYR A 169 1.33 -8.94 9.55
C TYR A 169 0.63 -9.88 10.53
N THR A 170 0.24 -9.40 11.70
CA THR A 170 -0.30 -10.24 12.79
C THR A 170 -1.81 -10.16 12.94
N ASN A 171 -2.43 -9.17 12.33
CA ASN A 171 -3.86 -8.95 12.32
C ASN A 171 -4.43 -9.15 10.91
N ASP A 172 -5.67 -9.65 10.86
CA ASP A 172 -6.36 -10.01 9.63
C ASP A 172 -7.61 -9.19 9.44
N ALA A 173 -7.92 -8.87 8.19
CA ALA A 173 -9.12 -8.15 7.81
C ALA A 173 -9.68 -8.71 6.50
N ASN A 174 -11.01 -8.76 6.44
CA ASN A 174 -11.79 -9.05 5.23
C ASN A 174 -13.17 -8.37 5.39
N PRO A 175 -13.56 -7.44 4.49
CA PRO A 175 -12.80 -6.95 3.34
C PRO A 175 -11.68 -5.98 3.72
N VAL A 176 -10.76 -5.74 2.78
CA VAL A 176 -9.77 -4.66 2.79
C VAL A 176 -9.88 -3.85 1.50
N GLY A 177 -9.98 -2.53 1.60
CA GLY A 177 -10.02 -1.67 0.43
C GLY A 177 -10.80 -0.36 0.60
N SER A 178 -11.14 0.31 -0.51
CA SER A 178 -10.97 -0.20 -1.89
C SER A 178 -9.52 -0.25 -2.35
N VAL A 179 -9.13 -1.34 -3.03
CA VAL A 179 -7.79 -1.57 -3.56
C VAL A 179 -7.51 -0.62 -4.72
N ARG A 180 -6.33 0.01 -4.72
CA ARG A 180 -5.97 1.04 -5.70
C ARG A 180 -4.57 0.90 -6.25
N SER A 181 -4.21 1.86 -7.10
CA SER A 181 -3.09 1.76 -8.00
C SER A 181 -1.74 2.00 -7.35
N GLY A 182 -0.78 1.16 -7.72
CA GLY A 182 0.60 1.20 -7.25
C GLY A 182 1.37 2.38 -7.83
N ARG A 183 2.28 2.95 -7.05
CA ARG A 183 3.11 4.13 -7.32
C ARG A 183 4.57 3.83 -7.04
N LEU A 184 5.46 4.75 -7.37
CA LEU A 184 6.90 4.58 -7.16
C LEU A 184 7.26 4.21 -5.72
N ILE A 185 6.57 4.80 -4.73
CA ILE A 185 6.78 4.47 -3.32
C ILE A 185 6.47 3.00 -2.96
N ASP A 186 5.66 2.33 -3.77
CA ASP A 186 5.33 0.91 -3.58
C ASP A 186 6.43 -0.03 -4.11
N LEU A 187 7.52 0.50 -4.68
CA LEU A 187 8.77 -0.25 -4.86
C LEU A 187 9.57 -0.34 -3.56
N GLU A 188 9.31 0.58 -2.62
CA GLU A 188 10.07 0.70 -1.38
C GLU A 188 9.34 0.07 -0.20
N ILE A 189 8.06 0.40 0.03
CA ILE A 189 7.34 -0.05 1.24
C ILE A 189 7.29 -1.59 1.34
N PRO A 190 6.85 -2.35 0.31
CA PRO A 190 6.85 -3.81 0.38
C PRO A 190 8.26 -4.41 0.52
N ARG A 191 9.27 -3.74 -0.02
CA ARG A 191 10.67 -4.16 0.10
C ARG A 191 11.18 -3.98 1.52
N MET A 192 10.96 -2.82 2.14
CA MET A 192 11.39 -2.52 3.51
C MET A 192 10.83 -3.51 4.52
N TYR A 193 9.57 -3.92 4.34
CA TYR A 193 8.86 -4.79 5.28
C TYR A 193 8.86 -6.26 4.90
N ASP A 194 9.65 -6.64 3.88
CA ASP A 194 9.61 -7.98 3.30
C ASP A 194 8.15 -8.49 3.15
N ALA A 195 7.28 -7.61 2.63
CA ALA A 195 5.87 -7.85 2.43
C ALA A 195 5.53 -8.27 1.00
N ALA A 196 4.51 -9.11 0.84
CA ALA A 196 3.82 -9.25 -0.44
C ALA A 196 3.05 -7.97 -0.76
N PHE A 197 2.95 -7.60 -2.04
CA PHE A 197 2.30 -6.36 -2.44
C PHE A 197 1.01 -6.61 -3.21
N ALA A 198 -0.12 -6.12 -2.68
CA ALA A 198 -1.43 -6.21 -3.31
C ALA A 198 -1.92 -4.83 -3.78
N TYR A 199 -2.23 -4.71 -5.07
CA TYR A 199 -2.69 -3.46 -5.70
C TYR A 199 -3.50 -3.72 -6.97
N SER A 200 -4.08 -2.66 -7.56
CA SER A 200 -4.74 -2.74 -8.87
C SER A 200 -4.53 -1.48 -9.70
N GLY A 201 -3.98 -1.66 -10.90
CA GLY A 201 -3.59 -0.59 -11.81
C GLY A 201 -2.27 0.08 -11.42
N SER A 202 -1.57 0.61 -12.41
CA SER A 202 -0.46 1.56 -12.24
C SER A 202 -0.24 2.28 -13.58
N SER A 203 0.64 3.28 -13.63
CA SER A 203 1.14 3.72 -14.93
C SER A 203 1.98 2.61 -15.58
N GLY A 204 2.10 2.61 -16.91
CA GLY A 204 2.92 1.62 -17.63
C GLY A 204 4.36 1.54 -17.11
N PRO A 205 5.08 2.67 -16.96
CA PRO A 205 6.44 2.66 -16.40
C PRO A 205 6.51 2.10 -14.98
N VAL A 206 5.58 2.46 -14.09
CA VAL A 206 5.54 1.93 -12.72
C VAL A 206 5.22 0.44 -12.72
N GLN A 207 4.33 -0.03 -13.59
CA GLN A 207 4.04 -1.46 -13.73
C GLN A 207 5.29 -2.24 -14.12
N GLN A 208 6.07 -1.69 -15.06
CA GLN A 208 7.31 -2.30 -15.50
C GLN A 208 8.34 -2.36 -14.37
N MET A 209 8.52 -1.27 -13.62
CA MET A 209 9.41 -1.26 -12.45
C MET A 209 8.98 -2.28 -11.38
N ILE A 210 7.68 -2.48 -11.18
CA ILE A 210 7.16 -3.51 -10.27
C ILE A 210 7.48 -4.91 -10.81
N ARG A 211 7.33 -5.15 -12.12
CA ARG A 211 7.73 -6.42 -12.77
C ARG A 211 9.21 -6.72 -12.61
N ASP A 212 10.05 -5.70 -12.70
CA ASP A 212 11.51 -5.83 -12.62
C ASP A 212 12.03 -5.82 -11.17
N SER A 213 11.13 -5.67 -10.18
CA SER A 213 11.51 -5.62 -8.78
C SER A 213 11.94 -6.98 -8.24
N VAL A 214 12.84 -6.96 -7.25
CA VAL A 214 13.32 -8.18 -6.55
C VAL A 214 12.23 -8.93 -5.79
N PHE A 215 11.02 -8.37 -5.71
CA PHE A 215 9.89 -8.93 -4.96
C PHE A 215 8.70 -9.27 -5.85
N PHE A 216 8.86 -9.31 -7.17
CA PHE A 216 7.75 -9.53 -8.09
C PHE A 216 7.03 -10.87 -7.89
N ASP A 217 7.75 -11.91 -7.45
CA ASP A 217 7.23 -13.25 -7.14
C ASP A 217 6.11 -13.25 -6.07
N ARG A 218 6.08 -12.22 -5.22
CA ARG A 218 5.07 -11.99 -4.18
C ARG A 218 4.19 -10.75 -4.44
N VAL A 219 4.13 -10.29 -5.68
CA VAL A 219 3.14 -9.29 -6.12
C VAL A 219 1.82 -9.97 -6.47
N ILE A 220 0.71 -9.41 -5.99
CA ILE A 220 -0.66 -9.90 -6.22
C ILE A 220 -1.48 -8.77 -6.83
N SER A 221 -1.93 -8.91 -8.07
CA SER A 221 -2.67 -7.85 -8.77
C SER A 221 -3.55 -8.47 -9.85
N PRO A 222 -4.80 -7.99 -10.03
CA PRO A 222 -5.65 -8.44 -11.13
C PRO A 222 -5.06 -8.06 -12.50
N ASP A 223 -4.15 -7.07 -12.57
CA ASP A 223 -3.45 -6.67 -13.80
C ASP A 223 -2.55 -7.79 -14.36
N PHE A 224 -2.17 -8.76 -13.50
CA PHE A 224 -1.39 -9.94 -13.86
C PHE A 224 -2.26 -11.21 -13.86
N GLY A 225 -3.59 -11.07 -13.80
CA GLY A 225 -4.53 -12.20 -13.74
C GLY A 225 -4.54 -12.94 -12.40
N HIS A 226 -3.98 -12.35 -11.33
CA HIS A 226 -3.98 -12.97 -10.01
C HIS A 226 -5.38 -12.90 -9.37
N ALA A 227 -5.80 -13.98 -8.72
CA ALA A 227 -7.03 -14.02 -7.95
C ALA A 227 -6.86 -13.34 -6.57
N GLY A 228 -7.89 -13.41 -5.73
CA GLY A 228 -7.89 -12.82 -4.38
C GLY A 228 -8.47 -11.41 -4.31
N PHE A 229 -9.11 -10.94 -5.37
CA PHE A 229 -9.86 -9.69 -5.40
C PHE A 229 -11.30 -9.95 -5.80
N PHE A 230 -12.20 -9.11 -5.28
CA PHE A 230 -13.63 -9.15 -5.60
C PHE A 230 -14.18 -7.74 -5.66
N ARG A 231 -15.36 -7.59 -6.25
CA ARG A 231 -16.06 -6.30 -6.37
C ARG A 231 -17.18 -6.24 -5.33
N VAL A 232 -17.24 -5.14 -4.59
CA VAL A 232 -18.40 -4.82 -3.74
C VAL A 232 -19.23 -3.80 -4.49
N GLU A 233 -20.42 -4.21 -4.93
CA GLU A 233 -21.32 -3.35 -5.70
C GLU A 233 -21.82 -2.19 -4.84
N ASP A 234 -21.62 -0.98 -5.35
CA ASP A 234 -22.11 0.25 -4.74
C ASP A 234 -22.40 1.24 -5.89
N PRO A 235 -23.66 1.43 -6.28
CA PRO A 235 -24.02 2.32 -7.38
C PRO A 235 -23.62 3.79 -7.16
N SER A 236 -23.32 4.19 -5.91
CA SER A 236 -22.83 5.53 -5.60
C SER A 236 -21.35 5.73 -5.91
N LYS A 237 -20.61 4.64 -6.14
CA LYS A 237 -19.15 4.66 -6.37
C LYS A 237 -18.81 4.31 -7.82
N PRO A 238 -17.92 5.08 -8.47
CA PRO A 238 -17.33 4.67 -9.73
C PRO A 238 -16.66 3.30 -9.61
N PHE A 239 -16.66 2.54 -10.71
CA PHE A 239 -16.20 1.16 -10.75
C PHE A 239 -14.79 0.98 -10.17
N GLU A 240 -13.89 1.91 -10.43
CA GLU A 240 -12.51 1.85 -9.95
C GLU A 240 -12.36 1.95 -8.41
N HIS A 241 -13.44 2.26 -7.68
CA HIS A 241 -13.51 2.30 -6.21
C HIS A 241 -14.24 1.11 -5.58
N THR A 242 -14.63 0.11 -6.36
CA THR A 242 -15.39 -1.05 -5.89
C THR A 242 -14.54 -2.32 -5.74
N LEU A 243 -13.24 -2.28 -6.04
CA LEU A 243 -12.36 -3.45 -5.88
C LEU A 243 -11.94 -3.60 -4.42
N PHE A 244 -12.11 -4.78 -3.86
CA PHE A 244 -11.68 -5.15 -2.52
C PHE A 244 -10.90 -6.46 -2.55
N THR A 245 -10.24 -6.75 -1.45
CA THR A 245 -9.53 -8.01 -1.19
C THR A 245 -9.77 -8.45 0.25
N GLY A 246 -9.15 -9.55 0.67
CA GLY A 246 -9.11 -10.01 2.05
C GLY A 246 -7.71 -10.52 2.36
N THR A 247 -7.23 -10.31 3.58
CA THR A 247 -5.90 -10.79 4.00
C THR A 247 -5.79 -12.32 3.90
N ASP A 248 -6.88 -13.03 4.17
CA ASP A 248 -7.06 -14.47 3.94
C ASP A 248 -6.89 -14.87 2.47
N LEU A 249 -7.55 -14.13 1.56
CA LEU A 249 -7.48 -14.39 0.12
C LEU A 249 -6.06 -14.18 -0.44
N LEU A 250 -5.37 -13.14 0.04
CA LEU A 250 -4.00 -12.85 -0.37
C LEU A 250 -3.01 -13.86 0.21
N ARG A 251 -3.18 -14.30 1.45
CA ARG A 251 -2.34 -15.37 2.01
C ARG A 251 -2.53 -16.69 1.28
N PHE A 252 -3.76 -17.04 0.90
CA PHE A 252 -4.01 -18.21 0.06
C PHE A 252 -3.25 -18.14 -1.27
N GLN A 253 -3.20 -16.96 -1.91
CA GLN A 253 -2.38 -16.76 -3.11
C GLN A 253 -0.89 -16.98 -2.83
N LEU A 254 -0.37 -16.46 -1.72
CA LEU A 254 1.03 -16.66 -1.34
C LEU A 254 1.36 -18.10 -1.00
N ASP A 255 0.46 -18.82 -0.30
CA ASP A 255 0.62 -20.24 0.01
C ASP A 255 0.75 -21.06 -1.28
N SER A 256 -0.10 -20.79 -2.27
CA SER A 256 -0.06 -21.48 -3.57
C SER A 256 1.24 -21.26 -4.35
N ARG A 257 1.99 -20.20 -4.01
CA ARG A 257 3.28 -19.83 -4.62
C ARG A 257 4.47 -20.22 -3.74
N GLY A 258 4.25 -20.78 -2.55
CA GLY A 258 5.31 -21.02 -1.57
C GLY A 258 5.94 -19.74 -1.02
N GLN A 259 5.24 -18.61 -1.10
CA GLN A 259 5.74 -17.28 -0.75
C GLN A 259 5.23 -16.78 0.61
N ASN A 260 4.33 -17.51 1.26
CA ASN A 260 3.83 -17.17 2.59
C ASN A 260 4.78 -17.66 3.69
N VAL A 261 5.98 -17.11 3.70
CA VAL A 261 7.07 -17.48 4.61
C VAL A 261 7.35 -16.34 5.59
N PRO A 262 8.01 -16.60 6.74
CA PRO A 262 8.39 -15.54 7.66
C PRO A 262 9.23 -14.46 6.95
N PRO A 263 9.06 -13.17 7.29
CA PRO A 263 9.83 -12.10 6.70
C PRO A 263 11.30 -12.17 7.14
N ASN A 264 12.20 -11.78 6.23
CA ASN A 264 13.62 -11.61 6.54
C ASN A 264 13.96 -10.11 6.71
N TYR A 265 14.02 -9.67 7.97
CA TYR A 265 14.38 -8.29 8.31
C TYR A 265 15.89 -8.17 8.55
N PRO A 266 16.63 -7.41 7.73
CA PRO A 266 18.03 -7.10 8.05
C PRO A 266 18.12 -6.17 9.27
N VAL A 267 17.08 -5.34 9.47
CA VAL A 267 16.91 -4.44 10.62
C VAL A 267 15.44 -4.44 10.99
N THR A 268 15.14 -4.55 12.28
CA THR A 268 13.78 -4.50 12.81
C THR A 268 13.48 -3.13 13.42
N MET A 269 12.21 -2.86 13.72
CA MET A 269 11.84 -1.63 14.44
C MET A 269 12.40 -1.62 15.86
N SER A 270 12.43 -0.43 16.45
CA SER A 270 12.79 -0.21 17.84
C SER A 270 11.64 0.46 18.58
N PHE A 271 11.35 -0.01 19.79
CA PHE A 271 10.25 0.51 20.62
C PHE A 271 10.76 0.95 21.97
N SER A 272 10.11 1.96 22.55
CA SER A 272 10.37 2.44 23.89
C SER A 272 9.05 2.80 24.54
N GLN A 273 8.90 2.53 25.83
CA GLN A 273 7.78 3.03 26.63
C GLN A 273 7.96 4.52 26.96
N THR A 274 9.21 4.98 26.96
CA THR A 274 9.57 6.38 27.19
C THR A 274 9.60 7.10 25.84
N PRO A 275 8.75 8.13 25.62
CA PRO A 275 8.85 8.97 24.42
C PRO A 275 10.25 9.60 24.32
N PRO A 276 10.78 9.80 23.10
CA PRO A 276 12.04 10.51 22.94
C PRO A 276 11.93 11.94 23.46
N ALA A 277 13.07 12.54 23.85
CA ALA A 277 13.12 13.94 24.21
C ALA A 277 12.60 14.82 23.06
N GLY A 278 11.79 15.82 23.38
CA GLY A 278 11.19 16.71 22.39
C GLY A 278 10.10 17.60 22.99
N THR A 279 9.45 18.36 22.12
CA THR A 279 8.32 19.22 22.51
C THR A 279 7.03 18.40 22.54
N PRO A 280 6.25 18.43 23.64
CA PRO A 280 4.94 17.77 23.68
C PRO A 280 3.99 18.31 22.59
N VAL A 281 3.39 17.40 21.83
CA VAL A 281 2.42 17.73 20.78
C VAL A 281 1.13 16.94 21.00
N ASN A 282 0.03 17.65 21.18
CA ASN A 282 -1.29 17.05 21.39
C ASN A 282 -2.12 16.93 20.11
N SER A 283 -1.74 17.62 19.03
CA SER A 283 -2.42 17.51 17.74
C SER A 283 -1.46 17.67 16.58
N ILE A 284 -1.72 16.95 15.50
CA ILE A 284 -0.93 16.98 14.28
C ILE A 284 -1.89 17.26 13.13
N GLU A 285 -1.56 18.22 12.27
CA GLU A 285 -2.32 18.53 11.06
C GLU A 285 -1.39 18.47 9.85
N VAL A 286 -1.74 17.64 8.87
CA VAL A 286 -1.03 17.53 7.59
C VAL A 286 -2.00 17.91 6.47
N ARG A 287 -1.77 19.09 5.89
CA ARG A 287 -2.57 19.63 4.79
C ARG A 287 -1.99 19.19 3.45
N TYR A 288 -2.46 18.06 2.94
CA TYR A 288 -2.22 17.69 1.54
C TYR A 288 -3.09 18.55 0.62
N ARG A 289 -2.71 18.64 -0.66
CA ARG A 289 -3.44 19.45 -1.66
C ARG A 289 -4.94 19.13 -1.73
N ALA A 290 -5.32 17.85 -1.64
CA ALA A 290 -6.72 17.41 -1.78
C ALA A 290 -7.32 16.77 -0.52
N THR A 291 -6.58 16.72 0.59
CA THR A 291 -7.04 16.10 1.84
C THR A 291 -6.33 16.73 3.03
N ASN A 292 -7.08 17.05 4.07
CA ASN A 292 -6.53 17.40 5.37
C ASN A 292 -6.56 16.17 6.29
N ALA A 293 -5.39 15.74 6.76
CA ALA A 293 -5.29 14.66 7.75
C ALA A 293 -4.98 15.27 9.11
N TYR A 294 -5.81 14.97 10.10
CA TYR A 294 -5.70 15.53 11.44
C TYR A 294 -5.68 14.43 12.48
N TRP A 295 -4.83 14.59 13.49
CA TRP A 295 -4.75 13.71 14.64
C TRP A 295 -4.85 14.49 15.93
N GLN A 296 -5.59 13.96 16.90
CA GLN A 296 -5.68 14.50 18.26
C GLN A 296 -5.30 13.40 19.25
N TYR A 297 -4.34 13.71 20.12
CA TYR A 297 -3.95 12.84 21.21
C TYR A 297 -5.05 12.78 22.26
N ASN A 298 -5.38 11.57 22.70
CA ASN A 298 -6.27 11.29 23.82
C ASN A 298 -5.45 10.65 24.95
N ALA A 299 -5.25 11.39 26.03
CA ALA A 299 -4.46 10.94 27.17
C ALA A 299 -5.08 9.73 27.90
N ALA A 300 -6.40 9.56 27.87
CA ALA A 300 -7.06 8.42 28.51
C ALA A 300 -6.79 7.10 27.77
N THR A 301 -6.59 7.15 26.45
CA THR A 301 -6.31 5.96 25.64
C THR A 301 -4.84 5.83 25.25
N GLY A 302 -4.04 6.88 25.40
CA GLY A 302 -2.66 6.95 24.94
C GLY A 302 -2.55 6.81 23.41
N ARG A 303 -3.52 7.35 22.67
CA ARG A 303 -3.59 7.23 21.21
C ARG A 303 -3.96 8.55 20.53
N TYR A 304 -3.49 8.70 19.31
CA TYR A 304 -3.85 9.74 18.36
C TYR A 304 -5.05 9.27 17.52
N ALA A 305 -6.23 9.78 17.84
CA ALA A 305 -7.43 9.57 17.02
C ALA A 305 -7.29 10.35 15.71
N ARG A 306 -7.80 9.83 14.60
CA ARG A 306 -7.63 10.42 13.26
C ARG A 306 -8.94 10.98 12.70
N TRP A 307 -8.85 12.12 12.02
CA TRP A 307 -9.87 12.74 11.18
C TRP A 307 -9.32 12.95 9.78
N SER A 308 -10.23 13.01 8.82
CA SER A 308 -9.93 13.32 7.42
C SER A 308 -10.95 14.33 6.93
N ASP A 309 -10.48 15.49 6.46
CA ASP A 309 -11.32 16.60 5.99
C ASP A 309 -12.38 17.03 7.04
N GLY A 310 -11.99 17.05 8.31
CA GLY A 310 -12.87 17.40 9.44
C GLY A 310 -13.85 16.30 9.86
N VAL A 311 -13.89 15.17 9.15
CA VAL A 311 -14.78 14.03 9.47
C VAL A 311 -14.02 12.96 10.25
N VAL A 312 -14.67 12.35 11.24
CA VAL A 312 -14.13 11.20 11.97
C VAL A 312 -13.72 10.12 10.97
N HIS A 313 -12.46 9.70 11.02
CA HIS A 313 -11.99 8.66 10.11
C HIS A 313 -12.14 7.30 10.77
N SER A 314 -13.22 6.59 10.46
CA SER A 314 -13.50 5.24 10.97
C SER A 314 -13.05 4.15 10.01
N ASP A 315 -12.96 2.92 10.52
CA ASP A 315 -12.88 1.70 9.71
C ASP A 315 -14.30 1.19 9.41
N ALA A 316 -14.62 0.97 8.14
CA ALA A 316 -15.93 0.49 7.71
C ALA A 316 -16.33 -0.87 8.28
N ASN A 317 -15.36 -1.74 8.58
CA ASN A 317 -15.62 -3.09 9.08
C ASN A 317 -16.09 -3.07 10.54
N THR A 318 -15.70 -2.06 11.32
CA THR A 318 -15.94 -2.01 12.77
C THR A 318 -16.75 -0.80 13.22
N GLY A 319 -16.81 0.25 12.39
CA GLY A 319 -17.34 1.56 12.76
C GLY A 319 -16.45 2.35 13.74
N ALA A 320 -15.37 1.76 14.25
CA ALA A 320 -14.49 2.40 15.21
C ALA A 320 -13.62 3.47 14.54
N GLN A 321 -13.40 4.59 15.23
CA GLN A 321 -12.45 5.61 14.78
C GLN A 321 -11.03 5.05 14.76
N LEU A 322 -10.29 5.32 13.69
CA LEU A 322 -8.88 4.97 13.59
C LEU A 322 -8.08 5.75 14.63
N ALA A 323 -7.27 5.03 15.41
CA ALA A 323 -6.45 5.62 16.46
C ALA A 323 -5.11 4.89 16.61
N PHE A 324 -4.02 5.65 16.61
CA PHE A 324 -2.65 5.14 16.51
C PHE A 324 -1.83 5.51 17.75
N ARG A 325 -0.89 4.66 18.17
CA ARG A 325 0.05 5.00 19.26
C ARG A 325 1.17 5.93 18.79
N ASN A 326 1.55 5.83 17.51
CA ASN A 326 2.62 6.60 16.90
C ASN A 326 2.09 7.26 15.62
N VAL A 327 2.47 8.52 15.40
CA VAL A 327 2.24 9.25 14.15
C VAL A 327 3.57 9.85 13.74
N ILE A 328 4.03 9.50 12.54
CA ILE A 328 5.30 9.97 11.98
C ILE A 328 4.95 10.78 10.73
N VAL A 329 5.44 12.03 10.68
CA VAL A 329 5.19 12.99 9.60
C VAL A 329 6.48 13.25 8.85
#